data_AF-A0AAY5K6K6-F1
#
_entry.id   AF-A0AAY5K6K6-F1
#
_cell.length_a   1.000
_cell.length_b   1.000
_cell.length_c   1.000
_cell.angle_alpha   90.00
_cell.angle_beta   90.00
_cell.angle_gamma   90.00
#
_symmetry.space_group_name_H-M   'P 1'
#
loop_
_entity.id
_entity.type
_entity.pdbx_description
1 polymer ?
#
loop_
_entity_poly.entity_id
_entity_poly.type
_entity_poly.pdbx_seq_one_letter_code
_entity_poly.pdbx_strand_id
1 'polypeptide(L)'
;MLALILNICDTHWWKLQLKLNFPYLWLFKLQLLSDLHDLEVYVSLFLFGEVHKEHWTTEPGTVMGIPNPNPMKPKDGYDGVSLSVDHPQKVLLMGEAQDFGTCKAAKKNGEPCSQIVNLYECHYCQYHHAELQSSFSGKVTGKVKGKTNSLNGFCQTGLPCGGLSSPTCSAAL
;
A
#
# COMPACT_ATOMS: atom_id res chain seq x y z
N MET A 1 -16.84 13.36 4.75
CA MET A 1 -15.53 13.20 4.07
C MET A 1 -15.53 11.80 3.48
N LEU A 2 -15.57 11.68 2.16
CA LEU A 2 -15.52 10.40 1.44
C LEU A 2 -14.09 9.90 1.52
N ALA A 3 -13.83 8.87 2.31
CA ALA A 3 -12.53 8.23 2.29
C ALA A 3 -12.48 7.34 1.04
N LEU A 4 -11.70 7.74 0.04
CA LEU A 4 -11.27 6.89 -1.06
C LEU A 4 -10.24 5.94 -0.47
N ILE A 5 -10.59 4.67 -0.27
CA ILE A 5 -9.66 3.73 0.32
C ILE A 5 -9.55 2.48 -0.54
N LEU A 6 -8.32 2.03 -0.71
CA LEU A 6 -7.95 0.89 -1.53
C LEU A 6 -8.03 -0.38 -0.70
N ASN A 7 -8.72 -1.39 -1.20
CA ASN A 7 -8.66 -2.73 -0.61
C ASN A 7 -7.31 -3.37 -0.96
N ILE A 8 -6.40 -3.50 0.01
CA ILE A 8 -5.03 -4.00 -0.22
C ILE A 8 -4.89 -5.49 0.05
N CYS A 9 -5.80 -6.10 0.82
CA CYS A 9 -5.68 -7.52 1.16
C CYS A 9 -7.04 -8.18 1.30
N ASP A 10 -7.30 -9.19 0.47
CA ASP A 10 -8.32 -10.19 0.75
C ASP A 10 -7.74 -11.20 1.73
N THR A 11 -7.84 -10.89 3.01
CA THR A 11 -7.48 -11.89 4.01
C THR A 11 -8.58 -12.94 4.07
N HIS A 12 -8.38 -14.03 3.32
CA HIS A 12 -9.10 -15.29 3.44
C HIS A 12 -8.80 -15.92 4.82
N TRP A 13 -9.44 -15.41 5.88
CA TRP A 13 -9.22 -15.82 7.27
C TRP A 13 -10.02 -17.07 7.65
N TRP A 14 -9.56 -18.24 7.23
CA TRP A 14 -9.85 -19.47 7.97
C TRP A 14 -8.91 -19.65 9.18
N LYS A 15 -7.81 -18.88 9.29
CA LYS A 15 -6.81 -19.00 10.37
C LYS A 15 -6.95 -18.05 11.57
N LEU A 16 -7.78 -17.00 11.52
CA LEU A 16 -8.03 -16.11 12.68
C LEU A 16 -9.14 -16.63 13.61
N GLN A 17 -9.70 -17.81 13.31
CA GLN A 17 -10.77 -18.44 14.08
C GLN A 17 -10.47 -18.64 15.57
N LEU A 18 -9.19 -18.69 15.95
CA LEU A 18 -8.80 -19.11 17.29
C LEU A 18 -8.53 -17.99 18.30
N LYS A 19 -8.46 -16.71 17.90
CA LYS A 19 -7.98 -15.63 18.80
C LYS A 19 -9.02 -14.58 19.24
N LEU A 20 -10.28 -14.70 18.82
CA LEU A 20 -11.29 -13.66 19.05
C LEU A 20 -12.60 -14.12 19.71
N ASN A 21 -12.76 -15.41 20.07
CA ASN A 21 -13.92 -15.93 20.81
C ASN A 21 -15.29 -15.38 20.35
N PHE A 22 -15.53 -15.33 19.03
CA PHE A 22 -16.83 -15.01 18.46
C PHE A 22 -17.50 -16.31 17.98
N PRO A 23 -18.60 -16.77 18.61
CA PRO A 23 -19.22 -18.06 18.30
C PRO A 23 -20.00 -18.12 16.96
N TYR A 24 -19.73 -17.22 16.00
CA TYR A 24 -20.47 -17.12 14.73
C TYR A 24 -19.56 -16.83 13.52
N LEU A 25 -18.39 -17.45 13.45
CA LEU A 25 -17.34 -17.10 12.49
C LEU A 25 -17.56 -17.52 11.02
N TRP A 26 -18.81 -17.43 10.55
CA TRP A 26 -19.25 -17.61 9.16
C TRP A 26 -19.84 -16.32 8.56
N LEU A 27 -19.73 -15.15 9.23
CA LEU A 27 -20.61 -14.00 8.95
C LEU A 27 -19.92 -12.67 8.59
N PHE A 28 -18.60 -12.62 8.46
CA PHE A 28 -17.94 -11.35 8.14
C PHE A 28 -16.68 -11.46 7.28
N LYS A 29 -16.47 -10.43 6.44
CA LYS A 29 -15.23 -10.21 5.68
C LYS A 29 -14.43 -9.07 6.31
N LEU A 30 -13.11 -9.26 6.42
CA LEU A 30 -12.16 -8.22 6.81
C LEU A 30 -11.48 -7.71 5.55
N GLN A 31 -11.52 -6.41 5.31
CA GLN A 31 -10.77 -5.72 4.26
C GLN A 31 -9.79 -4.76 4.90
N LEU A 32 -8.54 -4.82 4.47
CA LEU A 32 -7.52 -3.86 4.89
C LEU A 32 -7.48 -2.72 3.89
N LEU A 33 -7.65 -1.51 4.38
CA LEU A 33 -7.81 -0.30 3.59
C LEU A 33 -6.60 0.62 3.78
N SER A 34 -6.04 1.16 2.70
CA SER A 34 -5.07 2.28 2.71
C SER A 34 -5.35 3.26 1.57
N ASP A 35 -4.94 4.52 1.73
CA ASP A 35 -5.11 5.59 0.76
C ASP A 35 -4.03 5.60 -0.34
N LEU A 36 -3.16 4.59 -0.36
CA LEU A 36 -2.03 4.42 -1.28
C LEU A 36 -0.98 5.54 -1.20
N HIS A 37 -1.09 6.48 -0.26
CA HIS A 37 -0.06 7.48 0.02
C HIS A 37 0.78 7.05 1.22
N ASP A 38 0.12 6.71 2.33
CA ASP A 38 0.78 6.15 3.50
C ASP A 38 0.58 4.63 3.54
N LEU A 39 1.60 3.92 3.06
CA LEU A 39 1.63 2.45 3.02
C LEU A 39 1.97 1.81 4.38
N GLU A 40 2.16 2.59 5.45
CA GLU A 40 2.30 2.08 6.81
C GLU A 40 0.99 2.14 7.60
N VAL A 41 0.10 3.07 7.23
CA VAL A 41 -1.18 3.29 7.89
C VAL A 41 -2.26 2.47 7.20
N TYR A 42 -2.89 1.59 7.97
CA TYR A 42 -3.99 0.75 7.51
C TYR A 42 -5.21 0.87 8.40
N VAL A 43 -6.38 0.80 7.76
CA VAL A 43 -7.68 0.76 8.43
C VAL A 43 -8.32 -0.59 8.18
N SER A 44 -8.74 -1.25 9.26
CA SER A 44 -9.42 -2.54 9.20
C SER A 44 -10.92 -2.34 9.05
N LEU A 45 -11.50 -2.74 7.92
CA LEU A 45 -12.94 -2.69 7.65
C LEU A 45 -13.58 -4.05 7.84
N PHE A 46 -14.61 -4.11 8.68
CA PHE A 46 -15.37 -5.31 8.95
C PHE A 46 -16.75 -5.21 8.31
N LEU A 47 -17.03 -6.12 7.37
CA LEU A 47 -18.31 -6.23 6.69
C LEU A 47 -19.10 -7.38 7.29
N PHE A 48 -20.32 -7.12 7.77
CA PHE A 48 -21.17 -8.13 8.40
C PHE A 48 -22.46 -8.36 7.61
N GLY A 49 -23.07 -9.54 7.76
CA GLY A 49 -24.45 -9.81 7.33
C GLY A 49 -24.68 -9.58 5.83
N GLU A 50 -25.63 -8.71 5.48
CA GLU A 50 -25.96 -8.40 4.08
C GLU A 50 -24.82 -7.63 3.36
N VAL A 51 -24.08 -6.78 4.08
CA VAL A 51 -22.92 -6.05 3.51
C VAL A 51 -21.84 -7.04 3.07
N HIS A 52 -21.62 -8.07 3.87
CA HIS A 52 -20.73 -9.17 3.53
C HIS A 52 -21.20 -9.91 2.27
N LYS A 53 -22.49 -10.31 2.20
CA LYS A 53 -23.02 -11.07 1.05
C LYS A 53 -22.92 -10.32 -0.28
N GLU A 54 -22.98 -9.00 -0.26
CA GLU A 54 -22.92 -8.17 -1.47
C GLU A 54 -21.47 -7.86 -1.89
N HIS A 55 -20.58 -7.61 -0.93
CA HIS A 55 -19.21 -7.12 -1.20
C HIS A 55 -18.10 -8.14 -0.87
N TRP A 56 -18.43 -9.42 -0.65
CA TRP A 56 -17.41 -10.43 -0.35
C TRP A 56 -16.48 -10.71 -1.54
N THR A 57 -16.98 -10.59 -2.77
CA THR A 57 -16.22 -10.81 -4.01
C THR A 57 -15.34 -9.63 -4.43
N THR A 58 -15.29 -8.54 -3.66
CA THR A 58 -14.45 -7.38 -4.00
C THR A 58 -12.97 -7.75 -3.99
N GLU A 59 -12.32 -7.61 -5.15
CA GLU A 59 -10.90 -7.92 -5.35
C GLU A 59 -9.98 -6.87 -4.70
N PRO A 60 -8.74 -7.24 -4.32
CA PRO A 60 -7.71 -6.28 -3.97
C PRO A 60 -7.41 -5.33 -5.13
N GLY A 61 -7.04 -4.08 -4.85
CA GLY A 61 -6.87 -3.05 -5.86
C GLY A 61 -8.15 -2.27 -6.20
N THR A 62 -9.29 -2.65 -5.61
CA THR A 62 -10.54 -1.89 -5.79
C THR A 62 -10.55 -0.64 -4.92
N VAL A 63 -10.81 0.51 -5.54
CA VAL A 63 -11.06 1.80 -4.86
C VAL A 63 -12.51 1.80 -4.39
N MET A 64 -12.69 1.96 -3.08
CA MET A 64 -14.01 2.04 -2.48
C MET A 64 -14.18 3.27 -1.60
N GLY A 65 -15.39 3.83 -1.62
CA GLY A 65 -15.82 4.94 -0.79
C GLY A 65 -16.72 4.44 0.32
N ILE A 66 -16.42 4.85 1.55
CA ILE A 66 -17.20 4.43 2.72
C ILE A 66 -17.75 5.68 3.43
N PRO A 67 -18.96 6.14 3.08
CA PRO A 67 -19.61 7.23 3.79
C PRO A 67 -20.05 6.82 5.20
N ASN A 68 -19.61 7.59 6.19
CA ASN A 68 -20.05 7.49 7.59
C ASN A 68 -19.93 6.05 8.18
N PRO A 69 -18.72 5.48 8.23
CA PRO A 69 -18.48 4.18 8.85
C PRO A 69 -18.68 4.25 10.37
N ASN A 70 -19.01 3.13 10.98
CA ASN A 70 -19.13 3.00 12.43
C ASN A 70 -17.76 2.64 13.03
N PRO A 71 -17.14 3.50 13.86
CA PRO A 71 -15.89 3.16 14.53
C PRO A 71 -16.13 2.05 15.56
N MET A 72 -15.27 1.04 15.54
CA MET A 72 -15.31 -0.05 16.52
C MET A 72 -14.31 0.21 17.65
N LYS A 73 -14.57 -0.43 18.79
CA LYS A 73 -13.66 -0.35 19.94
C LYS A 73 -12.29 -0.92 19.54
N PRO A 74 -11.19 -0.20 19.84
CA PRO A 74 -9.86 -0.75 19.64
C PRO A 74 -9.73 -2.03 20.49
N LYS A 75 -9.08 -3.04 19.92
CA LYS A 75 -8.79 -4.27 20.64
C LYS A 75 -7.54 -4.06 21.48
N ASP A 76 -7.52 -4.56 22.71
CA ASP A 76 -6.35 -4.50 23.58
C ASP A 76 -5.09 -5.02 22.85
N GLY A 77 -4.07 -4.17 22.74
CA GLY A 77 -2.82 -4.48 22.05
C GLY A 77 -2.83 -4.32 20.52
N TYR A 78 -3.90 -3.80 19.92
CA TYR A 78 -3.96 -3.40 18.51
C TYR A 78 -4.17 -1.89 18.39
N ASP A 79 -3.18 -1.20 17.82
CA ASP A 79 -3.19 0.27 17.66
C ASP A 79 -3.82 0.73 16.34
N GLY A 80 -4.34 -0.20 15.54
CA GLY A 80 -4.96 0.12 14.26
C GLY A 80 -6.43 0.55 14.37
N VAL A 81 -6.87 1.37 13.42
CA VAL A 81 -8.26 1.82 13.34
C VAL A 81 -9.13 0.69 12.80
N SER A 82 -10.24 0.41 13.48
CA SER A 82 -11.21 -0.61 13.07
C SER A 82 -12.58 0.02 12.82
N LEU A 83 -13.16 -0.25 11.65
CA LEU A 83 -14.42 0.31 11.18
C LEU A 83 -15.40 -0.81 10.80
N SER A 84 -16.69 -0.56 10.93
CA SER A 84 -17.76 -1.43 10.43
C SER A 84 -18.80 -0.67 9.65
N VAL A 85 -19.56 -1.40 8.83
CA VAL A 85 -20.64 -0.86 8.01
C VAL A 85 -21.92 -1.64 8.30
N ASP A 86 -23.02 -0.92 8.43
CA ASP A 86 -24.36 -1.42 8.75
C ASP A 86 -25.25 -1.63 7.52
N HIS A 87 -24.94 -1.01 6.38
CA HIS A 87 -25.77 -1.06 5.18
C HIS A 87 -24.94 -1.18 3.89
N PRO A 88 -25.31 -2.05 2.92
CA PRO A 88 -24.50 -2.30 1.72
C PRO A 88 -24.30 -1.06 0.85
N GLN A 89 -25.30 -0.18 0.80
CA GLN A 89 -25.20 1.10 0.07
C GLN A 89 -24.17 2.09 0.62
N LYS A 90 -23.64 1.86 1.84
CA LYS A 90 -22.52 2.63 2.39
C LYS A 90 -21.17 2.11 1.91
N VAL A 91 -21.14 1.13 1.00
CA VAL A 91 -19.94 0.69 0.29
C VAL A 91 -20.09 1.09 -1.17
N LEU A 92 -19.33 2.10 -1.59
CA LEU A 92 -19.35 2.62 -2.96
C LEU A 92 -18.11 2.12 -3.70
N LEU A 93 -18.25 1.18 -4.63
CA LEU A 93 -17.16 0.75 -5.50
C LEU A 93 -16.97 1.77 -6.62
N MET A 94 -15.77 2.31 -6.78
CA MET A 94 -15.47 3.35 -7.78
C MET A 94 -14.70 2.81 -8.98
N GLY A 95 -13.94 1.73 -8.81
CA GLY A 95 -13.16 1.10 -9.87
C GLY A 95 -11.85 0.50 -9.33
N GLU A 96 -10.90 0.27 -10.23
CA GLU A 96 -9.58 -0.25 -9.89
C GLU A 96 -8.56 0.88 -9.79
N ALA A 97 -7.65 0.82 -8.82
CA ALA A 97 -6.55 1.75 -8.71
C ALA A 97 -5.48 1.43 -9.74
N GLN A 98 -5.33 2.31 -10.74
CA GLN A 98 -4.30 2.19 -11.77
C GLN A 98 -2.87 2.22 -11.19
N ASP A 99 -2.69 2.97 -10.11
CA ASP A 99 -1.39 3.17 -9.49
C ASP A 99 -1.06 2.11 -8.43
N PHE A 100 -1.97 1.17 -8.17
CA PHE A 100 -1.70 0.06 -7.27
C PHE A 100 -0.80 -0.97 -7.95
N GLY A 101 0.36 -1.22 -7.35
CA GLY A 101 1.30 -2.22 -7.88
C GLY A 101 2.22 -2.80 -6.83
N THR A 102 3.16 -3.62 -7.29
CA THR A 102 4.21 -4.22 -6.48
C THR A 102 5.58 -3.62 -6.80
N CYS A 103 6.44 -3.57 -5.80
CA CYS A 103 7.80 -3.05 -5.90
C CYS A 103 8.59 -3.79 -6.99
N LYS A 104 9.19 -3.02 -7.93
CA LYS A 104 9.94 -3.57 -9.08
C LYS A 104 11.30 -4.18 -8.72
N ALA A 105 11.80 -4.01 -7.49
CA ALA A 105 13.08 -4.56 -7.05
C ALA A 105 13.01 -6.07 -6.75
N ALA A 106 14.17 -6.71 -6.75
CA ALA A 106 14.36 -8.07 -6.26
C ALA A 106 14.89 -8.03 -4.83
N LYS A 107 14.41 -8.95 -4.00
CA LYS A 107 14.95 -9.23 -2.67
C LYS A 107 16.38 -9.78 -2.81
N LYS A 108 17.11 -9.81 -1.69
CA LYS A 108 18.48 -10.38 -1.61
C LYS A 108 18.57 -11.86 -2.03
N ASN A 109 17.47 -12.61 -1.95
CA ASN A 109 17.38 -14.00 -2.40
C ASN A 109 17.12 -14.15 -3.92
N GLY A 110 16.99 -13.04 -4.66
CA GLY A 110 16.70 -13.03 -6.10
C GLY A 110 15.21 -13.10 -6.45
N GLU A 111 14.31 -13.27 -5.47
CA GLU A 111 12.87 -13.26 -5.72
C GLU A 111 12.33 -11.83 -5.89
N PRO A 112 11.26 -11.64 -6.68
CA PRO A 112 10.61 -10.33 -6.78
C PRO A 112 10.09 -9.85 -5.43
N CYS A 113 10.20 -8.54 -5.19
CA CYS A 113 9.61 -7.93 -4.01
C CYS A 113 8.09 -7.98 -4.10
N SER A 114 7.44 -8.48 -3.05
CA SER A 114 5.98 -8.56 -2.95
C SER A 114 5.35 -7.37 -2.23
N GLN A 115 6.13 -6.33 -1.94
CA GLN A 115 5.60 -5.16 -1.24
C GLN A 115 4.79 -4.28 -2.17
N ILE A 116 3.65 -3.82 -1.67
CA ILE A 116 2.76 -2.91 -2.37
C ILE A 116 3.42 -1.53 -2.47
N VAL A 117 3.22 -0.87 -3.61
CA VAL A 117 3.71 0.47 -3.90
C VAL A 117 2.67 1.27 -4.67
N ASN A 118 2.76 2.59 -4.54
CA ASN A 118 2.07 3.53 -5.40
C ASN A 118 2.93 3.81 -6.64
N LEU A 119 2.55 3.29 -7.80
CA LEU A 119 3.28 3.44 -9.06
C LEU A 119 3.34 4.89 -9.55
N TYR A 120 2.38 5.73 -9.15
CA TYR A 120 2.40 7.16 -9.46
C TYR A 120 3.50 7.88 -8.68
N GLU A 121 3.66 7.56 -7.40
CA GLU A 121 4.68 8.17 -6.56
C GLU A 121 6.04 7.52 -6.74
N CYS A 122 6.16 6.21 -6.50
CA CYS A 122 7.42 5.48 -6.55
C CYS A 122 7.23 4.01 -6.90
N HIS A 123 8.05 3.54 -7.84
CA HIS A 123 8.06 2.15 -8.28
C HIS A 123 8.75 1.16 -7.32
N TYR A 124 9.28 1.66 -6.20
CA TYR A 124 10.05 0.90 -5.21
C TYR A 124 9.47 1.09 -3.82
N CYS A 125 9.42 0.03 -3.01
CA CYS A 125 9.00 0.16 -1.61
C CYS A 125 10.04 0.94 -0.81
N GLN A 126 9.63 1.47 0.35
CA GLN A 126 10.49 2.30 1.20
C GLN A 126 11.86 1.67 1.49
N TYR A 127 11.91 0.35 1.76
CA TYR A 127 13.15 -0.38 1.98
C TYR A 127 14.09 -0.32 0.76
N HIS A 128 13.60 -0.66 -0.43
CA HIS A 128 14.41 -0.64 -1.65
C HIS A 128 14.70 0.78 -2.14
N HIS A 129 13.82 1.73 -1.86
CA HIS A 129 14.05 3.14 -2.15
C HIS A 129 15.24 3.68 -1.33
N ALA A 130 15.31 3.38 -0.04
CA ALA A 130 16.44 3.75 0.81
C ALA A 130 17.76 3.07 0.37
N GLU A 131 17.69 1.79 -0.01
CA GLU A 131 18.85 1.04 -0.52
C GLU A 131 19.40 1.67 -1.81
N LEU A 132 18.53 2.02 -2.77
CA LEU A 132 18.91 2.71 -4.00
C LEU A 132 19.54 4.08 -3.70
N GLN A 133 18.92 4.89 -2.85
CA GLN A 133 19.45 6.21 -2.48
C GLN A 133 20.83 6.12 -1.84
N SER A 134 21.05 5.15 -0.94
CA SER A 134 22.36 4.93 -0.30
C SER A 134 23.44 4.52 -1.31
N SER A 135 23.06 3.79 -2.36
CA SER A 135 23.95 3.37 -3.45
C SER A 135 24.39 4.56 -4.31
N PHE A 136 23.52 5.54 -4.53
CA PHE A 136 23.84 6.77 -5.27
C PHE A 136 24.70 7.75 -4.46
N SER A 137 24.61 7.74 -3.13
CA SER A 137 25.46 8.56 -2.25
C SER A 137 26.92 8.07 -2.20
N GLY A 138 27.21 6.88 -2.76
CA GLY A 138 28.54 6.31 -2.89
C GLY A 138 29.24 6.64 -4.21
N LYS A 139 30.26 7.51 -4.13
CA LYS A 139 31.37 7.78 -5.09
C LYS A 139 31.15 8.82 -6.20
N VAL A 140 31.51 10.06 -5.87
CA VAL A 140 32.29 10.92 -6.78
C VAL A 140 33.78 10.59 -6.58
N THR A 141 34.29 9.56 -7.25
CA THR A 141 35.72 9.49 -7.62
C THR A 141 35.93 8.54 -8.81
N GLY A 142 36.16 9.12 -9.99
CA GLY A 142 37.28 8.76 -10.86
C GLY A 142 37.16 7.57 -11.82
N LYS A 143 37.12 7.91 -13.12
CA LYS A 143 37.55 7.16 -14.33
C LYS A 143 36.66 6.03 -14.87
N VAL A 144 35.98 6.41 -15.95
CA VAL A 144 35.47 5.56 -17.03
C VAL A 144 36.57 4.65 -17.62
N LYS A 145 36.32 3.34 -17.65
CA LYS A 145 36.80 2.43 -18.71
C LYS A 145 35.88 1.21 -18.76
N GLY A 146 35.39 0.88 -19.97
CA GLY A 146 34.12 0.18 -20.17
C GLY A 146 34.17 -1.34 -20.26
N LYS A 147 32.98 -1.94 -20.41
CA LYS A 147 32.61 -2.99 -21.38
C LYS A 147 31.11 -3.29 -21.22
N THR A 148 30.41 -3.41 -22.32
CA THR A 148 28.97 -3.71 -22.44
C THR A 148 28.60 -5.06 -21.82
N ASN A 149 27.46 -5.12 -21.11
CA ASN A 149 26.43 -6.14 -21.31
C ASN A 149 25.10 -5.70 -20.68
N SER A 150 24.07 -5.76 -21.53
CA SER A 150 22.61 -5.70 -21.29
C SER A 150 22.13 -5.48 -19.85
N LEU A 151 21.68 -4.26 -19.57
CA LEU A 151 20.67 -3.95 -18.54
C LEU A 151 19.77 -2.87 -19.15
N ASN A 152 18.63 -3.30 -19.67
CA ASN A 152 17.62 -2.44 -20.24
C ASN A 152 17.01 -1.54 -19.16
N GLY A 153 16.86 -0.25 -19.48
CA GLY A 153 15.90 0.63 -18.82
C GLY A 153 16.43 1.45 -17.65
N PHE A 154 17.50 2.21 -17.88
CA PHE A 154 17.84 3.37 -17.06
C PHE A 154 16.62 4.30 -16.99
N CYS A 155 16.08 4.55 -15.80
CA CYS A 155 15.00 5.51 -15.59
C CYS A 155 15.51 6.93 -15.86
N GLN A 156 15.56 7.30 -17.14
CA GLN A 156 15.47 8.69 -17.58
C GLN A 156 13.99 9.08 -17.58
N THR A 157 13.40 9.21 -16.41
CA THR A 157 12.24 10.10 -16.24
C THR A 157 12.56 10.94 -15.02
N GLY A 158 12.91 12.20 -15.28
CA GLY A 158 13.15 13.20 -14.25
C GLY A 158 11.86 13.57 -13.56
N LEU A 159 11.42 12.73 -12.63
CA LEU A 159 10.41 13.07 -11.64
C LEU A 159 11.02 12.81 -10.27
N PRO A 160 11.44 13.86 -9.54
CA PRO A 160 11.80 13.70 -8.15
C PRO A 160 10.53 13.28 -7.41
N CYS A 161 10.49 12.05 -6.88
CA CYS A 161 9.51 11.66 -5.88
C CYS A 161 9.52 12.74 -4.79
N GLY A 162 8.36 13.36 -4.56
CA GLY A 162 8.21 14.59 -3.80
C GLY A 162 8.90 14.53 -2.44
N GLY A 163 10.04 15.22 -2.34
CA GLY A 163 10.61 15.69 -1.09
C GLY A 163 10.54 17.21 -1.11
N LEU A 164 9.95 17.80 -0.08
CA LEU A 164 9.82 19.24 0.10
C LEU A 164 11.12 20.00 -0.27
N SER A 165 10.99 20.93 -1.20
CA SER A 165 11.83 22.13 -1.41
C SER A 165 12.08 22.87 -0.08
N SER A 166 13.20 23.55 0.27
CA SER A 166 14.44 24.08 -0.34
C SER A 166 15.17 24.92 0.78
N PRO A 167 16.27 25.71 0.61
CA PRO A 167 17.00 26.10 -0.61
C PRO A 167 18.56 26.15 -0.57
N THR A 168 19.11 26.38 -1.78
CA THR A 168 20.35 27.11 -2.14
C THR A 168 21.73 26.47 -1.93
N CYS A 169 22.23 25.88 -3.03
CA CYS A 169 23.62 26.08 -3.44
C CYS A 169 23.82 27.53 -3.88
N SER A 170 24.80 28.21 -3.29
CA SER A 170 25.58 29.26 -3.95
C SER A 170 26.97 29.25 -3.32
N ALA A 171 27.94 28.72 -4.06
CA ALA A 171 29.35 28.89 -3.74
C ALA A 171 30.09 29.22 -5.04
N ALA A 172 30.67 30.42 -5.02
CA ALA A 172 31.88 30.87 -5.69
C ALA A 172 32.00 30.73 -7.22
N LEU A 173 32.02 31.89 -7.89
CA LEU A 173 33.14 32.34 -8.73
C LEU A 173 33.23 33.87 -8.64
#